data_AF-A0A655FX15-F1
#
_entry.id   AF-A0A655FX15-F1
#
_cell.length_a   1.000
_cell.length_b   1.000
_cell.length_c   1.000
_cell.angle_alpha   90.00
_cell.angle_beta   90.00
_cell.angle_gamma   90.00
#
_symmetry.space_group_name_H-M   'P 1'
#
loop_
_entity.id
_entity.type
_entity.pdbx_description
1 polymer ?
#
loop_
_entity_poly.entity_id
_entity_poly.type
_entity_poly.pdbx_seq_one_letter_code
_entity_poly.pdbx_strand_id
1 'polypeptide(L)' 'MCAAASVLSGVRAIIFGTSIETLIQCGWFQIRISASDVVAASTRPTRPSVYSGFLSHKTDLLYRNSENRRAMNPWTDPSH' A
#
# COMPACT_ATOMS: atom_id res chain seq x y z
N MET A 1 3.89 8.31 -4.16
CA MET A 1 3.47 8.16 -5.57
C MET A 1 1.97 7.87 -5.69
N CYS A 2 1.48 6.70 -5.25
CA CYS A 2 0.08 6.27 -5.49
C CYS A 2 -0.99 7.20 -4.88
N ALA A 3 -0.84 7.61 -3.61
CA ALA A 3 -1.81 8.51 -2.97
C ALA A 3 -1.96 9.85 -3.72
N ALA A 4 -0.85 10.42 -4.20
CA ALA A 4 -0.88 11.64 -5.00
C ALA A 4 -1.56 11.43 -6.35
N ALA A 5 -1.33 10.29 -7.01
CA ALA A 5 -2.02 9.94 -8.24
C ALA A 5 -3.55 9.85 -8.04
N SER A 6 -4.00 9.27 -6.92
CA SER A 6 -5.42 9.26 -6.56
C SER A 6 -6.00 10.66 -6.32
N VAL A 7 -5.25 11.54 -5.66
CA VAL A 7 -5.65 12.94 -5.47
C VAL A 7 -5.78 13.66 -6.82
N LEU A 8 -4.83 13.45 -7.73
CA LEU A 8 -4.81 14.09 -9.05
C LEU A 8 -5.90 13.55 -9.99
N SER A 9 -6.25 12.26 -9.89
CA SER A 9 -7.32 11.65 -10.69
C SER A 9 -8.72 12.10 -10.28
N GLY A 10 -8.88 12.71 -9.11
CA GLY A 10 -10.17 13.22 -8.64
C GLY A 10 -11.13 12.13 -8.15
N VAL A 11 -10.62 10.96 -7.75
CA VAL A 11 -11.46 9.97 -7.08
C VAL A 11 -12.03 10.53 -5.77
N ARG A 12 -13.20 10.03 -5.37
CA ARG A 12 -13.89 10.50 -4.16
C ARG A 12 -13.42 9.82 -2.86
N ALA A 13 -12.86 8.63 -2.98
CA ALA A 13 -12.39 7.86 -1.83
C ALA A 13 -11.19 7.00 -2.20
N ILE A 14 -10.32 6.78 -1.22
CA ILE A 14 -9.22 5.83 -1.28
C ILE A 14 -9.40 4.85 -0.13
N ILE A 15 -9.43 3.56 -0.45
CA ILE A 15 -9.63 2.49 0.52
C ILE A 15 -8.45 1.52 0.39
N PHE A 16 -7.81 1.20 1.52
CA PHE A 16 -6.73 0.23 1.58
C PHE A 16 -7.05 -0.85 2.60
N GLY A 17 -6.75 -2.10 2.26
CA GLY A 17 -6.87 -3.22 3.20
C GLY A 17 -5.63 -3.41 4.06
N THR A 18 -4.46 -3.40 3.45
CA THR A 18 -3.18 -3.64 4.12
C THR A 18 -2.47 -2.33 4.47
N SER A 19 -1.72 -2.32 5.57
CA SER A 19 -0.95 -1.16 6.03
C SER A 19 0.39 -1.05 5.31
N ILE A 20 0.95 0.17 5.24
CA ILE A 20 2.32 0.39 4.74
C ILE A 20 3.34 -0.44 5.53
N GLU A 21 3.15 -0.53 6.85
CA GLU A 21 4.02 -1.32 7.72
C GLU A 21 4.03 -2.80 7.33
N THR A 22 2.84 -3.39 7.14
CA THR A 22 2.70 -4.79 6.72
C THR A 22 3.31 -5.03 5.34
N LEU A 23 3.15 -4.09 4.39
CA LEU A 23 3.78 -4.18 3.08
C LEU A 23 5.31 -4.21 3.19
N ILE A 24 5.89 -3.31 3.99
CA ILE A 24 7.34 -3.24 4.24
C ILE A 24 7.84 -4.54 4.88
N GLN A 25 7.12 -5.06 5.88
CA GLN A 25 7.45 -6.32 6.54
C GLN A 25 7.44 -7.50 5.56
N CYS A 26 6.53 -7.52 4.59
CA CYS A 26 6.49 -8.52 3.53
C CYS A 26 7.46 -8.26 2.35
N GLY A 27 8.45 -7.38 2.54
CA GLY A 27 9.47 -7.08 1.54
C GLY A 27 9.01 -6.20 0.37
N TRP A 28 7.86 -5.53 0.48
CA TRP A 28 7.42 -4.56 -0.52
C TRP A 28 7.92 -3.16 -0.16
N PHE A 29 8.77 -2.60 -1.02
CA PHE A 29 9.27 -1.25 -0.84
C PHE A 29 8.13 -0.23 -0.86
N GLN A 30 8.03 0.56 0.21
CA GLN A 30 7.10 1.68 0.33
C GLN A 30 7.78 2.86 1.01
N ILE A 31 7.39 4.07 0.61
CA ILE A 31 7.71 5.29 1.36
C ILE A 31 6.84 5.37 2.61
N ARG A 32 7.42 5.71 3.77
CA ARG A 32 6.70 5.83 5.05
C ARG A 32 5.94 7.16 5.16
N ILE A 33 4.94 7.35 4.32
CA ILE A 33 4.01 8.49 4.36
C ILE A 33 2.59 7.99 4.20
N SER A 34 1.65 8.44 5.05
CA SER A 34 0.26 7.99 4.95
C SER A 34 -0.46 8.67 3.78
N ALA A 35 -1.46 8.00 3.22
CA ALA A 35 -2.30 8.62 2.20
C ALA A 35 -3.07 9.83 2.75
N SER A 36 -3.45 9.79 4.03
CA SER A 36 -4.10 10.91 4.72
C SER A 36 -3.21 12.15 4.75
N ASP A 37 -1.91 12.00 5.00
CA ASP A 37 -0.96 13.13 5.00
C ASP A 37 -0.82 13.73 3.60
N VAL A 38 -0.74 12.88 2.56
CA VAL A 38 -0.69 13.33 1.16
C VAL A 38 -1.97 14.07 0.75
N VAL A 39 -3.13 13.58 1.19
CA VAL A 39 -4.44 14.23 0.93
C VAL A 39 -4.53 15.56 1.67
N ALA A 40 -4.09 15.61 2.93
CA ALA A 40 -4.10 16.83 3.75
C ALA A 40 -3.19 17.93 3.16
N ALA A 41 -2.05 17.54 2.59
CA ALA A 41 -1.12 18.44 1.92
C ALA A 41 -1.62 18.97 0.57
N SER A 42 -2.69 18.41 0.00
CA SER A 42 -3.19 18.81 -1.31
C SER A 42 -3.94 20.16 -1.28
N THR A 43 -3.64 21.03 -2.24
CA THR A 43 -4.38 22.29 -2.47
C THR A 43 -5.63 22.11 -3.36
N ARG A 44 -5.96 20.88 -3.79
CA ARG A 44 -7.15 20.64 -4.61
C ARG A 44 -8.44 20.88 -3.82
N PRO A 45 -9.49 21.42 -4.46
CA PRO A 45 -10.75 21.70 -3.80
C PRO A 45 -11.47 20.42 -3.35
N THR A 46 -11.35 19.34 -4.13
CA THR A 46 -11.88 18.02 -3.78
C THR A 46 -10.76 17.15 -3.24
N ARG A 47 -10.94 16.67 -2.01
CA ARG A 47 -10.01 15.75 -1.34
C ARG A 47 -10.71 14.42 -1.11
N PRO A 48 -10.12 13.28 -1.51
CA PRO A 48 -10.74 11.99 -1.28
C PRO A 48 -10.79 11.66 0.21
N SER A 49 -11.87 11.01 0.64
CA SER A 49 -11.91 10.36 1.96
C SER A 49 -10.93 9.18 1.99
N VAL A 50 -10.24 8.98 3.09
CA VAL A 50 -9.25 7.90 3.24
C VAL A 50 -9.73 6.89 4.28
N TYR A 51 -9.77 5.62 3.89
CA TYR A 51 -10.14 4.51 4.76
C TYR A 51 -9.03 3.46 4.75
N SER A 52 -8.61 3.01 5.93
CA SER A 52 -7.57 2.00 6.13
C SER A 52 -8.12 0.77 6.84
N GLY A 53 -7.43 -0.37 6.70
CA GLY A 53 -7.76 -1.61 7.39
C GLY A 53 -8.94 -2.38 6.81
N PHE A 54 -9.42 -2.02 5.62
CA PHE A 54 -10.59 -2.67 5.02
C PHE A 54 -10.30 -4.12 4.63
N LEU A 55 -10.87 -5.08 5.38
CA LEU A 55 -10.58 -6.51 5.23
C LEU A 55 -9.08 -6.83 5.37
N SER A 56 -8.35 -6.11 6.24
CA SER A 56 -6.92 -6.31 6.48
C SER A 56 -6.55 -7.78 6.75
N HIS A 57 -7.37 -8.47 7.54
CA HIS A 57 -7.19 -9.91 7.82
C HIS A 57 -7.12 -10.80 6.57
N LYS A 58 -7.74 -10.40 5.45
CA LYS A 58 -7.64 -11.12 4.17
C LYS A 58 -6.50 -10.59 3.32
N THR A 59 -6.35 -9.26 3.21
CA THR A 59 -5.33 -8.66 2.33
C THR A 59 -3.92 -8.92 2.84
N ASP A 60 -3.69 -8.87 4.16
CA ASP A 60 -2.39 -9.15 4.77
C ASP A 60 -1.93 -10.59 4.50
N LEU A 61 -2.88 -11.55 4.51
CA LEU A 61 -2.60 -12.94 4.14
C LEU A 61 -2.17 -13.07 2.68
N LEU A 62 -2.75 -12.30 1.76
CA LEU A 62 -2.34 -12.33 0.34
C LEU A 62 -0.89 -11.88 0.18
N TYR A 63 -0.47 -10.83 0.89
CA TYR A 63 0.90 -10.32 0.85
C TYR A 63 1.89 -11.29 1.50
N ARG A 64 1.58 -11.84 2.68
CA ARG A 64 2.40 -12.87 3.34
C ARG A 64 2.55 -14.13 2.48
N ASN A 65 1.47 -14.59 1.85
CA ASN A 65 1.52 -15.73 0.94
C ASN A 65 2.31 -15.43 -0.34
N SER A 66 2.37 -14.16 -0.77
CA SER A 66 3.20 -13.74 -1.90
C SER A 66 4.69 -13.70 -1.54
N GLU A 67 5.01 -13.29 -0.32
CA GLU A 67 6.37 -13.32 0.24
C GLU A 67 6.91 -14.75 0.28
N ASN A 68 6.14 -15.68 0.85
CA ASN A 68 6.51 -17.11 0.87
C ASN A 68 6.77 -17.65 -0.55
N ARG A 69 5.95 -17.25 -1.53
CA ARG A 69 6.16 -17.65 -2.93
C ARG A 69 7.38 -17.01 -3.58
N ARG A 70 7.74 -15.77 -3.22
CA ARG A 70 9.00 -15.13 -3.64
C ARG A 70 10.19 -15.83 -2.99
N ALA A 71 10.13 -16.16 -1.71
CA ALA A 71 11.17 -16.91 -1.02
C ALA A 71 11.39 -18.31 -1.61
N MET A 72 10.33 -18.96 -2.10
CA MET A 72 10.40 -20.27 -2.76
C MET A 72 10.72 -20.19 -4.27
N ASN A 73 10.92 -19.00 -4.84
CA ASN A 73 11.34 -18.88 -6.23
C ASN A 73 12.87 -19.06 -6.32
N PRO A 74 13.37 -20.12 -7.00
CA PRO A 74 14.80 -20.45 -7.04
C PRO A 74 15.67 -19.40 -7.73
N TRP A 75 15.07 -18.43 -8.45
CA TRP A 75 15.78 -17.34 -9.11
C TRP A 75 15.92 -16.07 -8.25
N THR A 76 15.42 -16.09 -7.02
CA THR A 76 15.46 -14.95 -6.09
C THR A 76 16.28 -15.23 -4.83
N ASP A 77 16.98 -16.37 -4.77
CA ASP A 77 17.99 -16.64 -3.74
C ASP A 77 19.30 -15.90 -4.09
N PRO A 78 19.77 -14.95 -3.27
CA PRO A 78 21.04 -14.24 -3.50
C PRO A 78 22.30 -15.12 -3.28
N SER A 79 22.13 -16.42 -2.99
CA SER A 79 23.21 -17.39 -2.78
C SER A 79 23.70 -18.09 -4.07
N HIS A 80 23.20 -17.69 -5.24
CA HIS A 80 23.57 -18.23 -6.55
C HIS A 80 24.21 -17.18 -7.48
#